data_AF-A0A6L6AC60-F1
#
_entry.id   AF-A0A6L6AC60-F1
#
_cell.length_a   1.000
_cell.length_b   1.000
_cell.length_c   1.000
_cell.angle_alpha   90.00
_cell.angle_beta   90.00
_cell.angle_gamma   90.00
#
_symmetry.space_group_name_H-M   'P 1'
#
loop_
_entity.id
_entity.type
_entity.pdbx_description
1 polymer ?
#
loop_
_entity_poly.entity_id
_entity_poly.type
_entity_poly.pdbx_seq_one_letter_code
_entity_poly.pdbx_strand_id
1 'polypeptide(L)'
;MKTFAILMTLVSAVISIGVSYALAGGKNVSTELWFNADGRLEIAKTLLNVFLSILGFGIIGMVLGIVLRSPISSISLGVLWLLIIENIVGALKSSTLNWLPGNQLSTIATGGSQNVSYSHALSLSAIYVSAALVIATVLFTKRDVSN
;
A
#
# COMPACT_ATOMS: atom_id res chain seq x y z
N MET A 1 0.13 3.78 -16.47
CA MET A 1 0.10 3.48 -15.02
C MET A 1 -1.13 2.70 -14.58
N LYS A 2 -2.37 3.16 -14.87
CA LYS A 2 -3.61 2.50 -14.40
C LYS A 2 -3.68 1.01 -14.76
N THR A 3 -3.46 0.66 -16.04
CA THR A 3 -3.47 -0.73 -16.51
C THR A 3 -2.37 -1.58 -15.90
N PHE A 4 -1.17 -1.01 -15.72
CA PHE A 4 -0.03 -1.72 -15.15
C PHE A 4 -0.27 -2.11 -13.68
N ALA A 5 -0.74 -1.18 -12.85
CA ALA A 5 -1.03 -1.46 -11.44
C ALA A 5 -2.12 -2.54 -11.29
N ILE A 6 -3.20 -2.45 -12.08
CA ILE A 6 -4.26 -3.46 -12.09
C ILE A 6 -3.71 -4.84 -12.49
N LEU A 7 -3.00 -4.91 -13.62
CA LEU A 7 -2.44 -6.18 -14.11
C LEU A 7 -1.46 -6.79 -13.11
N MET A 8 -0.54 -6.01 -12.55
CA MET A 8 0.44 -6.51 -11.58
C MET A 8 -0.23 -6.96 -10.28
N THR A 9 -1.28 -6.27 -9.83
CA THR A 9 -2.05 -6.69 -8.66
C THR A 9 -2.74 -8.03 -8.91
N LEU A 10 -3.34 -8.22 -10.10
CA LEU A 10 -3.97 -9.49 -10.47
C LEU A 10 -2.94 -10.62 -10.61
N VAL A 11 -1.81 -10.36 -11.26
CA VAL A 11 -0.70 -11.34 -11.36
C VAL A 11 -0.19 -11.72 -9.98
N SER A 12 0.02 -10.74 -9.09
CA SER A 12 0.42 -10.98 -7.72
C SER A 12 -0.60 -11.82 -6.95
N ALA A 13 -1.89 -11.54 -7.11
CA ALA A 13 -2.96 -12.32 -6.47
C ALA A 13 -3.00 -13.76 -6.97
N VAL A 14 -2.90 -13.99 -8.29
CA VAL A 14 -2.86 -15.35 -8.88
C VAL A 14 -1.65 -16.13 -8.36
N ILE A 15 -0.46 -15.52 -8.37
CA ILE A 15 0.76 -16.16 -7.88
C ILE A 15 0.63 -16.46 -6.38
N SER A 16 0.14 -15.51 -5.58
CA SER A 16 -0.01 -15.66 -4.13
C SER A 16 -1.00 -16.77 -3.76
N ILE A 17 -2.16 -16.82 -4.41
CA ILE A 17 -3.15 -17.89 -4.21
C ILE A 17 -2.59 -19.24 -4.66
N GLY A 18 -1.94 -19.29 -5.83
CA GLY A 18 -1.36 -20.52 -6.37
C GLY A 18 -0.27 -21.11 -5.48
N VAL A 19 0.65 -20.27 -4.99
CA VAL A 19 1.71 -20.68 -4.05
C VAL A 19 1.08 -21.13 -2.73
N SER A 20 0.09 -20.41 -2.20
CA SER A 20 -0.58 -20.77 -0.95
C SER A 20 -1.30 -22.12 -1.06
N TYR A 21 -1.97 -22.37 -2.18
CA TYR A 21 -2.66 -23.65 -2.44
C TYR A 21 -1.67 -24.81 -2.56
N ALA A 22 -0.56 -24.62 -3.27
CA ALA A 22 0.48 -25.64 -3.43
C ALA A 22 1.13 -26.04 -2.09
N LEU A 23 1.28 -25.09 -1.16
CA LEU A 23 1.88 -25.32 0.16
C LEU A 23 0.88 -25.80 1.23
N ALA A 24 -0.43 -25.62 1.01
CA ALA A 24 -1.47 -25.90 2.01
C ALA A 24 -1.45 -27.37 2.47
N GLY A 25 -1.32 -28.31 1.54
CA GLY A 25 -1.27 -29.75 1.84
C GLY A 25 -0.08 -30.14 2.71
N GLY A 26 1.08 -29.50 2.52
CA GLY A 26 2.28 -29.76 3.34
C GLY A 26 2.21 -29.21 4.76
N LYS A 27 1.21 -28.37 5.06
CA LYS A 27 1.04 -27.69 6.36
C LYS A 27 -0.26 -28.08 7.07
N ASN A 28 -0.98 -29.10 6.58
CA ASN A 28 -2.31 -29.52 7.08
C ASN A 28 -3.35 -28.37 7.10
N VAL A 29 -3.30 -27.48 6.10
CA VAL A 29 -4.29 -26.40 5.96
C VAL A 29 -5.41 -26.86 5.02
N SER A 30 -6.65 -26.89 5.51
CA SER A 30 -7.81 -27.22 4.68
C SER A 30 -8.11 -26.10 3.67
N THR A 31 -8.31 -26.48 2.41
CA THR A 31 -8.64 -25.58 1.29
C THR A 31 -10.11 -25.65 0.87
N GLU A 32 -10.93 -26.44 1.56
CA GLU A 32 -12.33 -26.73 1.20
C GLU A 32 -13.19 -25.47 1.07
N LEU A 33 -12.92 -24.46 1.89
CA LEU A 33 -13.69 -23.21 1.95
C LEU A 33 -13.12 -22.11 1.04
N TRP A 34 -11.94 -22.28 0.44
CA TRP A 34 -11.24 -21.18 -0.22
C TRP A 34 -11.96 -20.68 -1.48
N PHE A 35 -12.60 -21.60 -2.21
CA PHE A 35 -13.25 -21.31 -3.48
C PHE A 35 -14.77 -21.36 -3.43
N ASN A 36 -15.37 -21.40 -2.23
CA ASN A 36 -16.81 -21.26 -2.07
C ASN A 36 -17.24 -19.77 -2.22
N ALA A 37 -18.52 -19.46 -2.00
CA ALA A 37 -19.01 -18.09 -2.14
C ALA A 37 -18.31 -17.10 -1.19
N ASP A 38 -18.16 -17.48 0.08
CA ASP A 38 -17.54 -16.65 1.11
C ASP A 38 -16.04 -16.46 0.87
N GLY A 39 -15.32 -17.53 0.53
CA GLY A 39 -13.89 -17.50 0.22
C GLY A 39 -13.59 -16.60 -0.99
N ARG A 40 -14.41 -16.65 -2.05
CA ARG A 40 -14.27 -15.73 -3.19
C ARG A 40 -14.52 -14.26 -2.80
N LEU A 41 -15.46 -14.00 -1.89
CA LEU A 41 -15.70 -12.65 -1.37
C LEU A 41 -14.51 -12.15 -0.56
N GLU A 42 -13.91 -12.98 0.29
CA GLU A 42 -12.70 -12.62 1.06
C GLU A 42 -11.48 -12.39 0.16
N ILE A 43 -11.32 -13.20 -0.89
CA ILE A 43 -10.30 -12.96 -1.92
C ILE A 43 -10.52 -11.60 -2.60
N ALA A 44 -11.77 -11.28 -2.97
CA ALA A 44 -12.09 -10.01 -3.60
C ALA A 44 -11.85 -8.80 -2.67
N LYS A 45 -12.20 -8.92 -1.38
CA LYS A 45 -11.90 -7.88 -0.37
C LYS A 45 -10.40 -7.67 -0.21
N THR A 46 -9.63 -8.75 -0.12
CA THR A 46 -8.17 -8.67 0.00
C THR A 46 -7.55 -8.05 -1.25
N LEU A 47 -8.04 -8.41 -2.43
CA LEU A 47 -7.60 -7.82 -3.69
C LEU A 47 -7.85 -6.30 -3.72
N LEU A 48 -9.03 -5.86 -3.27
CA LEU A 48 -9.37 -4.43 -3.18
C LEU A 48 -8.44 -3.71 -2.19
N ASN A 49 -8.19 -4.31 -1.02
CA ASN A 49 -7.30 -3.77 0.00
C ASN A 49 -5.86 -3.58 -0.51
N VAL A 50 -5.31 -4.60 -1.17
CA VAL A 50 -3.98 -4.52 -1.80
C VAL A 50 -3.96 -3.45 -2.88
N PHE A 51 -5.00 -3.37 -3.72
CA PHE A 51 -5.10 -2.35 -4.75
C PHE A 51 -5.12 -0.92 -4.18
N LEU A 52 -5.90 -0.69 -3.11
CA LEU A 52 -5.94 0.60 -2.41
C LEU A 52 -4.57 0.99 -1.84
N SER A 53 -3.86 0.03 -1.24
CA SER A 53 -2.51 0.24 -0.73
C SER A 53 -1.53 0.63 -1.85
N ILE A 54 -1.56 -0.09 -2.97
CA ILE A 54 -0.74 0.21 -4.16
C ILE A 54 -1.04 1.61 -4.71
N LEU A 55 -2.31 2.01 -4.76
CA LEU A 55 -2.68 3.37 -5.17
C LEU A 55 -2.12 4.42 -4.22
N GLY A 56 -2.22 4.21 -2.91
CA GLY A 56 -1.66 5.11 -1.90
C GLY A 56 -0.15 5.29 -2.05
N PHE A 57 0.60 4.18 -2.14
CA PHE A 57 2.04 4.22 -2.39
C PHE A 57 2.39 4.87 -3.73
N GLY A 58 1.63 4.58 -4.78
CA GLY A 58 1.83 5.15 -6.11
C GLY A 58 1.63 6.68 -6.13
N ILE A 59 0.61 7.19 -5.43
CA ILE A 59 0.35 8.63 -5.33
C ILE A 59 1.47 9.31 -4.52
N ILE A 60 1.85 8.76 -3.37
CA ILE A 60 2.95 9.33 -2.57
C ILE A 60 4.26 9.35 -3.36
N GLY A 61 4.60 8.26 -4.06
CA GLY A 61 5.77 8.20 -4.92
C GLY A 61 5.75 9.22 -6.06
N MET A 62 4.59 9.42 -6.68
CA MET A 62 4.41 10.46 -7.71
C MET A 62 4.64 11.86 -7.14
N VAL A 63 4.06 12.16 -5.98
CA VAL A 63 4.19 13.46 -5.30
C VAL A 63 5.65 13.70 -4.92
N LEU A 64 6.34 12.70 -4.38
CA LEU A 64 7.77 12.78 -4.09
C LEU A 64 8.59 13.08 -5.36
N GLY A 65 8.25 12.45 -6.49
CA GLY A 65 8.90 12.73 -7.78
C GLY A 65 8.72 14.19 -8.23
N ILE A 66 7.52 14.76 -8.00
CA ILE A 66 7.23 16.16 -8.31
C ILE A 66 8.00 17.12 -7.38
N VAL A 67 8.01 16.82 -6.08
CA VAL A 67 8.67 17.63 -5.04
C VAL A 67 10.19 17.63 -5.23
N LEU A 68 10.78 16.45 -5.37
CA LEU A 68 12.23 16.26 -5.46
C LEU A 68 12.77 16.54 -6.86
N ARG A 69 11.90 16.61 -7.88
CA ARG A 69 12.25 16.81 -9.29
C ARG A 69 13.26 15.78 -9.82
N SER A 70 13.28 14.59 -9.21
CA SER A 70 14.20 13.50 -9.54
C SER A 70 13.51 12.16 -9.30
N PRO A 71 13.27 11.36 -10.37
CA PRO A 71 12.71 10.02 -10.22
C PRO A 71 13.59 9.11 -9.36
N ILE A 72 14.91 9.20 -9.52
CA ILE A 72 15.87 8.37 -8.79
C ILE A 72 15.79 8.69 -7.29
N SER A 73 15.87 9.98 -6.92
CA SER A 73 15.81 10.40 -5.53
C SER A 73 14.48 10.05 -4.86
N SER A 74 13.37 10.14 -5.62
CA SER A 74 12.04 9.76 -5.14
C SER A 74 11.94 8.27 -4.83
N ILE A 75 12.43 7.40 -5.72
CA ILE A 75 12.44 5.95 -5.49
C ILE A 75 13.34 5.63 -4.29
N SER A 76 14.55 6.20 -4.24
CA SER A 76 15.49 5.97 -3.14
C SER A 76 14.89 6.34 -1.79
N LEU A 77 14.27 7.52 -1.67
CA LEU A 77 13.65 7.95 -0.42
C LEU A 77 12.43 7.11 -0.05
N GLY A 78 11.57 6.77 -1.02
CA GLY A 78 10.43 5.90 -0.78
C GLY A 78 10.84 4.52 -0.26
N VAL A 79 11.83 3.90 -0.89
CA VAL A 79 12.34 2.58 -0.46
C VAL A 79 13.04 2.67 0.90
N LEU A 80 13.89 3.68 1.11
CA LEU A 80 14.58 3.90 2.40
C LEU A 80 13.56 4.06 3.54
N TRP A 81 12.50 4.83 3.29
CA TRP A 81 11.46 5.09 4.28
C TRP A 81 10.76 3.80 4.73
N LEU A 82 10.32 2.98 3.76
CA LEU A 82 9.56 1.76 4.03
C LEU A 82 10.39 0.62 4.60
N LEU A 83 11.63 0.45 4.11
CA LEU A 83 12.46 -0.69 4.52
C LEU A 83 13.27 -0.40 5.78
N ILE A 84 13.60 0.86 6.06
CA ILE A 84 14.56 1.19 7.12
C ILE A 84 13.94 2.13 8.15
N ILE A 85 13.49 3.32 7.73
CA ILE A 85 13.13 4.39 8.67
C ILE A 85 11.97 3.98 9.59
N GLU A 86 10.86 3.51 9.02
CA GLU A 86 9.70 3.15 9.84
C GLU A 86 9.96 1.95 10.76
N ASN A 87 10.78 0.99 10.31
CA ASN A 87 11.15 -0.17 11.14
C ASN A 87 11.99 0.25 12.36
N ILE A 88 12.95 1.16 12.17
CA ILE A 88 13.76 1.69 13.29
C ILE A 88 12.87 2.49 14.25
N VAL A 89 12.03 3.38 13.74
CA VAL A 89 11.12 4.18 14.58
C VAL A 89 10.16 3.28 15.36
N GLY A 90 9.64 2.23 14.73
CA GLY A 90 8.79 1.23 15.37
C GLY A 90 9.51 0.41 16.43
N ALA A 91 10.79 0.08 16.22
CA ALA A 91 11.62 -0.60 17.21
C ALA A 91 11.90 0.29 18.44
N LEU A 92 12.08 1.59 18.24
CA LEU A 92 12.25 2.55 19.35
C LEU A 92 10.96 2.77 20.14
N LYS A 93 9.83 2.90 19.44
CA LYS A 93 8.52 3.06 20.07
C LYS A 93 7.42 2.53 19.16
N SER A 94 6.86 1.37 19.52
CA SER A 94 5.89 0.66 18.69
C SER A 94 4.59 1.43 18.47
N SER A 95 4.18 2.29 19.43
CA SER A 95 3.00 3.16 19.25
C SER A 95 3.13 4.18 18.13
N THR A 96 4.35 4.45 17.65
CA THR A 96 4.59 5.38 16.55
C THR A 96 4.13 4.80 15.22
N LEU A 97 4.19 3.48 15.05
CA LEU A 97 3.72 2.78 13.83
C LEU A 97 2.23 3.06 13.54
N ASN A 98 1.44 3.37 14.57
CA ASN A 98 0.02 3.72 14.44
C ASN A 98 -0.23 5.03 13.68
N TRP A 99 0.84 5.78 13.38
CA TRP A 99 0.79 7.06 12.69
C TRP A 99 1.65 7.10 11.43
N LEU A 100 2.58 6.17 11.24
CA LEU A 100 3.51 6.24 10.11
C LEU A 100 2.82 5.84 8.79
N PRO A 101 2.98 6.63 7.71
CA PRO A 101 2.18 6.49 6.48
C PRO A 101 2.43 5.16 5.76
N GLY A 102 3.66 4.65 5.76
CA GLY A 102 3.99 3.35 5.16
C GLY A 102 3.31 2.21 5.90
N ASN A 103 3.36 2.23 7.23
CA ASN A 103 2.68 1.24 8.06
C ASN A 103 1.15 1.29 7.91
N GLN A 104 0.56 2.48 7.79
CA GLN A 104 -0.89 2.60 7.53
C GLN A 104 -1.27 1.98 6.19
N LEU A 105 -0.54 2.31 5.11
CA LEU A 105 -0.81 1.75 3.78
C LEU A 105 -0.57 0.23 3.73
N SER A 106 0.46 -0.27 4.42
CA SER A 106 0.70 -1.71 4.57
C SER A 106 -0.43 -2.41 5.34
N THR A 107 -0.91 -1.79 6.42
CA THR A 107 -2.02 -2.31 7.24
C THR A 107 -3.33 -2.40 6.44
N ILE A 108 -3.57 -1.47 5.50
CA ILE A 108 -4.71 -1.57 4.59
C ILE A 108 -4.60 -2.86 3.76
N ALA A 109 -3.43 -3.16 3.20
CA ALA A 109 -3.21 -4.33 2.35
C ALA A 109 -3.49 -5.65 3.08
N THR A 110 -3.21 -5.73 4.38
CA THR A 110 -3.48 -6.91 5.21
C THR A 110 -4.89 -6.94 5.82
N GLY A 111 -5.72 -5.93 5.56
CA GLY A 111 -7.08 -5.84 6.12
C GLY A 111 -7.14 -5.45 7.60
N GLY A 112 -6.10 -4.81 8.13
CA GLY A 112 -5.94 -4.49 9.54
C GLY A 112 -4.77 -5.23 10.20
N SER A 113 -4.47 -4.85 11.45
CA SER A 113 -3.47 -5.51 12.29
C SER A 113 -3.92 -5.53 13.76
N GLN A 114 -3.19 -6.23 14.62
CA GLN A 114 -3.48 -6.27 16.06
C GLN A 114 -3.38 -4.89 16.73
N ASN A 115 -2.56 -3.99 16.16
CA ASN A 115 -2.25 -2.69 16.74
C ASN A 115 -3.05 -1.56 16.07
N VAL A 116 -3.44 -1.74 14.81
CA VAL A 116 -4.08 -0.72 13.98
C VAL A 116 -5.31 -1.30 13.29
N SER A 117 -6.48 -0.74 13.63
CA SER A 117 -7.74 -1.07 12.98
C SER A 117 -7.74 -0.65 11.51
N TYR A 118 -8.42 -1.43 10.66
CA TYR A 118 -8.60 -1.13 9.24
C TYR A 118 -9.17 0.26 9.01
N SER A 119 -10.21 0.66 9.75
CA SER A 119 -10.85 1.98 9.60
C SER A 119 -9.90 3.13 9.95
N HIS A 120 -9.04 2.93 10.96
CA HIS A 120 -8.00 3.89 11.32
C HIS A 120 -6.96 4.02 10.21
N ALA A 121 -6.46 2.88 9.72
CA ALA A 121 -5.49 2.86 8.62
C ALA A 121 -6.02 3.51 7.35
N LEU A 122 -7.28 3.23 6.98
CA LEU A 122 -7.93 3.78 5.80
C LEU A 122 -8.12 5.29 5.91
N SER A 123 -8.66 5.77 7.03
CA SER A 123 -8.91 7.20 7.24
C SER A 123 -7.61 8.01 7.29
N LEU A 124 -6.61 7.53 8.02
CA LEU A 124 -5.33 8.23 8.14
C LEU A 124 -4.55 8.21 6.81
N SER A 125 -4.57 7.10 6.08
CA SER A 125 -3.98 7.04 4.72
C SER A 125 -4.69 7.97 3.74
N ALA A 126 -6.02 8.08 3.81
CA ALA A 126 -6.78 9.02 2.99
C ALA A 126 -6.38 10.48 3.27
N ILE A 127 -6.14 10.84 4.54
CA ILE A 127 -5.61 12.15 4.93
C ILE A 127 -4.23 12.38 4.32
N TYR A 128 -3.30 11.43 4.45
CA TYR A 128 -1.95 11.56 3.88
C TYR A 128 -1.96 11.71 2.36
N VAL A 129 -2.74 10.87 1.67
CA VAL A 129 -2.89 10.92 0.21
C VAL A 129 -3.50 12.26 -0.23
N SER A 130 -4.54 12.73 0.47
CA SER A 130 -5.18 14.02 0.16
C SER A 130 -4.22 15.18 0.34
N ALA A 131 -3.48 15.22 1.46
CA ALA A 131 -2.46 16.24 1.70
C ALA A 131 -1.36 16.22 0.63
N ALA A 132 -0.89 15.03 0.24
CA ALA A 132 0.12 14.87 -0.81
C ALA A 132 -0.39 15.37 -2.17
N LEU A 133 -1.65 15.09 -2.52
CA LEU A 133 -2.28 15.59 -3.75
C LEU A 133 -2.45 17.11 -3.75
N VAL A 134 -2.79 17.71 -2.60
CA VAL A 134 -2.84 19.17 -2.45
C VAL A 134 -1.46 19.78 -2.70
N ILE A 135 -0.40 19.21 -2.11
CA ILE A 135 0.99 19.66 -2.33
C ILE A 135 1.34 19.59 -3.81
N ALA A 136 1.07 18.46 -4.48
CA ALA A 136 1.32 18.32 -5.91
C ALA A 136 0.54 19.35 -6.74
N THR A 137 -0.74 19.56 -6.43
CA THR A 137 -1.59 20.52 -7.15
C THR A 137 -1.04 21.95 -7.04
N VAL A 138 -0.67 22.38 -5.83
CA VAL A 138 -0.07 23.71 -5.60
C VAL A 138 1.27 23.86 -6.33
N LEU A 139 2.09 22.81 -6.35
CA LEU A 139 3.36 22.83 -7.07
C LEU A 139 3.14 22.90 -8.58
N PHE A 140 2.12 22.24 -9.13
CA PHE A 140 1.79 22.32 -10.55
C PHE A 140 1.27 23.71 -10.95
N THR A 141 0.36 24.31 -10.18
CA THR A 141 -0.21 25.62 -10.52
C THR A 141 0.81 26.75 -10.40
N LYS A 142 1.74 26.67 -9.45
CA LYS A 142 2.87 27.62 -9.37
C LYS A 142 3.94 27.39 -10.43
N ARG A 143 3.86 26.28 -11.15
CA ARG A 143 4.77 25.90 -12.24
C ARG A 143 4.20 26.20 -13.62
N ASP A 144 3.05 26.86 -13.74
CA ASP A 144 2.64 27.49 -14.99
C ASP A 144 3.76 28.45 -15.40
N VAL A 145 4.53 27.98 -16.37
CA VAL A 145 5.62 28.70 -16.99
C VAL A 145 5.01 29.91 -17.67
N SER A 146 5.42 31.10 -17.23
CA SER A 146 5.37 32.29 -18.07
C SER A 146 6.00 31.91 -19.41
N ASN A 147 5.17 31.90 -20.45
CA ASN A 147 5.57 31.81 -21.85
C ASN A 147 6.49 32.98 -22.22
#